data_AF-A0A3Q7EB16-F1
#
_entry.id   AF-A0A3Q7EB16-F1
#
_cell.length_a   1.000
_cell.length_b   1.000
_cell.length_c   1.000
_cell.angle_alpha   90.00
_cell.angle_beta   90.00
_cell.angle_gamma   90.00
#
_symmetry.space_group_name_H-M   'P 1'
#
loop_
_entity.id
_entity.type
_entity.pdbx_description
1 polymer ?
#
loop_
_entity_poly.entity_id
_entity_poly.type
_entity_poly.pdbx_seq_one_letter_code
_entity_poly.pdbx_strand_id
1 'polypeptide(L)'
;MANAQLAYGAMLDSGNFVLATSSSDTRWQSFDEPIDTILPGQVLRSNLVSSFSDTNVSRGRFEFILQTDGNLSVEARNDACWSTMSVGGGYQVIFNQSGFIFLQAKMEL
;
A
#
# COMPACT_ATOMS: atom_id res chain seq x y z
N MET A 1 -19.27 9.63 22.49
CA MET A 1 -18.26 10.09 21.53
C MET A 1 -19.00 10.53 20.28
N ALA A 2 -18.85 11.79 19.85
CA ALA A 2 -19.52 12.27 18.66
C ALA A 2 -18.99 11.51 17.44
N ASN A 3 -19.88 10.90 16.66
CA ASN A 3 -19.52 10.33 15.37
C ASN A 3 -19.13 11.51 14.47
N ALA A 4 -17.84 11.72 14.24
CA ALA A 4 -17.38 12.86 13.46
C ALA A 4 -17.88 12.67 12.02
N GLN A 5 -18.84 13.50 11.63
CA GLN A 5 -19.51 13.39 10.35
C GLN A 5 -18.52 13.71 9.22
N LEU A 6 -18.46 12.83 8.21
CA LEU A 6 -17.78 13.13 6.97
C LEU A 6 -18.41 14.36 6.34
N ALA A 7 -17.57 15.32 5.93
CA ALA A 7 -18.01 16.57 5.34
C ALA A 7 -17.71 16.65 3.85
N TYR A 8 -16.59 16.07 3.40
CA TYR A 8 -16.20 16.08 1.99
C TYR A 8 -15.32 14.89 1.60
N GLY A 9 -15.23 14.67 0.29
CA GLY A 9 -14.22 13.83 -0.34
C GLY A 9 -13.35 14.67 -1.28
N ALA A 10 -12.06 14.36 -1.37
CA ALA A 10 -11.13 15.07 -2.23
C ALA A 10 -10.15 14.11 -2.92
N MET A 11 -9.86 14.39 -4.19
CA MET A 11 -8.77 13.77 -4.92
C MET A 11 -7.53 14.66 -4.74
N LEU A 12 -6.49 14.17 -4.07
CA LEU A 12 -5.25 14.92 -3.90
C LEU A 12 -4.39 14.80 -5.17
N ASP A 13 -3.47 15.75 -5.36
CA ASP A 13 -2.50 15.72 -6.47
C ASP A 13 -1.60 14.48 -6.45
N SER A 14 -1.47 13.80 -5.30
CA SER A 14 -0.81 12.50 -5.19
C SER A 14 -1.60 11.33 -5.79
N GLY A 15 -2.86 11.53 -6.17
CA GLY A 15 -3.79 10.48 -6.55
C GLY A 15 -4.44 9.76 -5.37
N ASN A 16 -4.23 10.22 -4.14
CA ASN A 16 -4.93 9.70 -2.97
C ASN A 16 -6.34 10.29 -2.87
N PHE A 17 -7.36 9.46 -2.84
CA PHE A 17 -8.74 9.88 -2.59
C PHE A 17 -9.01 9.83 -1.09
N VAL A 18 -9.39 10.95 -0.48
CA VAL A 18 -9.62 11.05 0.97
C VAL A 18 -11.07 11.39 1.26
N LEU A 19 -11.60 10.87 2.37
CA LEU A 19 -12.85 11.29 2.98
C LEU A 19 -12.51 11.94 4.34
N ALA A 20 -12.97 13.17 4.54
CA ALA A 20 -12.56 13.98 5.68
C ALA A 20 -13.71 14.70 6.38
N THR A 21 -13.48 15.08 7.64
CA THR A 21 -14.40 15.90 8.45
C THR A 21 -14.33 17.38 8.06
N SER A 22 -15.23 18.21 8.61
CA SER A 22 -15.19 19.67 8.42
C SER A 22 -13.92 20.33 9.00
N SER A 23 -13.25 19.68 9.96
CA SER A 23 -11.94 20.06 10.49
C SER A 23 -10.76 19.63 9.60
N SER A 24 -11.04 19.05 8.42
CA SER A 24 -10.04 18.46 7.52
C SER A 24 -9.32 17.22 8.06
N ASP A 25 -9.89 16.53 9.05
CA ASP A 25 -9.34 15.27 9.53
C ASP A 25 -9.72 14.14 8.57
N THR A 26 -8.74 13.51 7.95
CA THR A 26 -8.94 12.32 7.11
C THR A 26 -9.44 11.15 7.96
N ARG A 27 -10.62 10.63 7.63
CA ARG A 27 -11.24 9.46 8.29
C ARG A 27 -11.10 8.18 7.48
N TRP A 28 -10.92 8.31 6.18
CA TRP A 28 -10.65 7.20 5.26
C TRP A 28 -9.85 7.73 4.07
N GLN A 29 -8.99 6.89 3.49
CA GLN A 29 -8.23 7.23 2.29
C GLN A 29 -7.95 6.00 1.42
N SER A 30 -7.90 6.17 0.10
CA SER A 30 -7.69 5.06 -0.85
C SER A 30 -6.30 4.44 -0.73
N PHE A 31 -5.29 5.20 -0.31
CA PHE A 31 -3.94 4.69 -0.14
C PHE A 31 -3.79 3.66 0.99
N ASP A 32 -4.77 3.61 1.92
CA ASP A 32 -4.80 2.59 2.96
C ASP A 32 -5.39 1.26 2.48
N GLU A 33 -6.03 1.25 1.29
CA GLU A 33 -6.68 0.10 0.67
C GLU A 33 -6.17 -0.12 -0.77
N PRO A 34 -4.86 -0.38 -0.97
CA PRO A 34 -4.33 -0.64 -2.31
C PRO A 34 -4.91 -1.94 -2.89
N ILE A 35 -5.07 -1.98 -4.22
CA ILE A 35 -5.50 -3.18 -4.95
C ILE A 35 -4.28 -3.85 -5.59
N ASP A 36 -3.97 -3.49 -6.83
CA ASP A 36 -2.90 -4.08 -7.63
C ASP A 36 -1.77 -3.09 -7.96
N THR A 37 -1.92 -1.84 -7.50
CA THR A 37 -1.03 -0.72 -7.84
C THR A 37 -0.64 0.04 -6.57
N ILE A 38 0.64 0.41 -6.46
CA ILE A 38 1.15 1.39 -5.49
C ILE A 38 1.53 2.68 -6.23
N LEU A 39 1.19 3.83 -5.66
CA LEU A 39 1.42 5.15 -6.26
C LEU A 39 2.49 5.96 -5.53
N PRO A 40 3.13 6.94 -6.19
CA PRO A 40 4.10 7.83 -5.54
C PRO A 40 3.48 8.55 -4.33
N GLY A 41 4.20 8.54 -3.20
CA GLY A 41 3.75 9.06 -1.92
C GLY A 41 3.01 8.04 -1.03
N GLN A 42 2.87 6.79 -1.48
CA GLN A 42 2.17 5.74 -0.73
C GLN A 42 3.15 4.89 0.11
N VAL A 43 2.72 4.56 1.33
CA VAL A 43 3.31 3.49 2.14
C VAL A 43 2.43 2.25 1.95
N LEU A 44 3.03 1.13 1.56
CA LEU A 44 2.29 -0.11 1.38
C LEU A 44 1.79 -0.63 2.73
N ARG A 45 0.47 -0.68 2.93
CA ARG A 45 -0.15 -1.17 4.16
C ARG A 45 -0.58 -2.63 4.12
N SER A 46 -0.83 -3.15 2.92
CA SER A 46 -1.26 -4.51 2.63
C SER A 46 -0.61 -5.00 1.35
N ASN A 47 -0.69 -6.30 1.08
CA ASN A 47 -0.07 -6.90 -0.11
C ASN A 47 -0.74 -6.38 -1.38
N LEU A 48 0.04 -6.22 -2.46
CA LEU A 48 -0.55 -6.00 -3.78
C LEU A 48 -0.82 -7.33 -4.44
N VAL A 49 -2.02 -7.51 -4.96
CA VAL A 49 -2.38 -8.70 -5.72
C VAL A 49 -2.61 -8.27 -7.16
N SER A 50 -1.85 -8.87 -8.08
CA SER A 50 -2.03 -8.63 -9.52
C SER A 50 -3.48 -8.84 -9.95
N SER A 51 -3.92 -8.09 -10.96
CA SER A 51 -5.15 -8.40 -11.70
C SER A 51 -5.03 -9.74 -12.44
N PHE A 52 -6.14 -10.45 -12.63
CA PHE A 52 -6.16 -11.73 -13.36
C PHE A 52 -5.76 -11.56 -14.84
N SER A 53 -6.16 -10.45 -15.46
CA SER A 53 -5.79 -10.04 -16.82
C SER A 53 -6.09 -8.55 -17.02
N ASP A 54 -5.65 -7.96 -18.13
CA ASP A 54 -5.89 -6.55 -18.47
C ASP A 54 -7.37 -6.14 -18.46
N THR A 55 -8.29 -7.07 -18.71
CA THR A 55 -9.75 -6.82 -18.72
C THR A 55 -10.47 -7.40 -17.51
N ASN A 56 -9.76 -8.06 -16.58
CA ASN A 56 -10.35 -8.69 -15.42
C ASN A 56 -9.55 -8.35 -14.16
N VAL A 57 -10.09 -7.41 -13.39
CA VAL A 57 -9.52 -6.88 -12.14
C VAL A 57 -9.76 -7.80 -10.92
N SER A 58 -10.23 -9.03 -11.15
CA SER A 58 -10.27 -10.02 -10.08
C SER A 58 -8.86 -10.44 -9.67
N ARG A 59 -8.74 -11.09 -8.51
CA ARG A 59 -7.45 -11.56 -7.97
C ARG A 59 -6.72 -12.47 -8.98
N GLY A 60 -5.53 -12.04 -9.35
CA GLY A 60 -4.60 -12.76 -10.21
C GLY A 60 -3.69 -13.72 -9.45
N ARG A 61 -2.57 -14.06 -10.09
CA ARG A 61 -1.68 -15.15 -9.67
C ARG A 61 -0.37 -14.69 -9.03
N PHE A 62 -0.08 -13.40 -9.07
CA PHE A 62 1.10 -12.79 -8.47
C PHE A 62 0.72 -11.92 -7.28
N GLU A 63 1.50 -12.01 -6.22
CA GLU A 63 1.36 -11.20 -5.01
C GLU A 63 2.71 -10.54 -4.67
N PHE A 64 2.70 -9.25 -4.39
CA PHE A 64 3.84 -8.49 -3.89
C PHE A 64 3.65 -8.25 -2.40
N ILE A 65 4.49 -8.89 -1.59
CA ILE A 65 4.30 -9.03 -0.14
C ILE A 65 5.58 -8.68 0.61
N LEU A 66 5.44 -7.87 1.66
CA LEU A 66 6.46 -7.72 2.69
C LEU A 66 6.17 -8.74 3.79
N GLN A 67 6.99 -9.79 3.85
CA GLN A 67 6.90 -10.86 4.83
C GLN A 67 7.33 -10.35 6.23
N THR A 68 6.88 -11.05 7.27
CA THR A 68 7.13 -10.64 8.68
C THR A 68 8.60 -10.76 9.10
N ASP A 69 9.39 -11.56 8.39
CA ASP A 69 10.84 -11.69 8.55
C ASP A 69 11.63 -10.56 7.88
N GLY A 70 10.93 -9.64 7.21
CA GLY A 70 11.50 -8.50 6.51
C GLY A 70 11.79 -8.73 5.04
N ASN A 71 11.51 -9.91 4.51
CA ASN A 71 11.74 -10.22 3.11
C ASN A 71 10.62 -9.63 2.25
N LEU A 72 10.98 -8.85 1.22
CA LEU A 72 10.04 -8.34 0.24
C LEU A 72 10.09 -9.25 -0.99
N SER A 73 8.99 -9.89 -1.35
CA SER A 73 8.92 -10.89 -2.41
C SER A 73 7.80 -10.62 -3.42
N VAL A 74 8.00 -11.15 -4.63
CA VAL A 74 6.92 -11.40 -5.60
C VAL A 74 6.71 -12.90 -5.66
N GLU A 75 5.52 -13.35 -5.29
CA GLU A 75 5.17 -14.76 -5.21
C GLU A 75 4.15 -15.14 -6.27
N ALA A 76 4.34 -16.31 -6.89
CA ALA A 76 3.37 -16.91 -7.79
C ALA A 76 3.04 -18.31 -7.31
N ARG A 77 1.78 -18.58 -6.94
CA ARG A 77 1.35 -19.89 -6.42
C ARG A 77 2.21 -20.40 -5.24
N ASN A 78 2.63 -19.50 -4.35
CA ASN A 78 3.53 -19.75 -3.22
C ASN A 78 4.99 -20.07 -3.58
N ASP A 79 5.40 -19.90 -4.85
CA ASP A 79 6.80 -19.92 -5.26
C ASP A 79 7.30 -18.49 -5.50
N ALA A 80 8.41 -18.11 -4.84
CA ALA A 80 9.01 -16.79 -5.03
C ALA A 80 9.64 -16.66 -6.42
N CYS A 81 9.11 -15.75 -7.23
CA CYS A 81 9.68 -15.37 -8.52
C CYS A 81 10.83 -14.37 -8.35
N TRP A 82 10.75 -13.54 -7.31
CA TRP A 82 11.76 -12.56 -6.94
C TRP A 82 11.67 -12.25 -5.45
N SER A 83 12.80 -11.88 -4.84
CA SER A 83 12.87 -11.49 -3.43
C SER A 83 14.09 -10.63 -3.17
N THR A 84 13.98 -9.69 -2.22
CA THR A 84 15.11 -8.87 -1.74
C THR A 84 16.12 -9.67 -0.91
N MET A 85 15.73 -10.83 -0.39
CA MET A 85 16.48 -11.63 0.59
C MET A 85 16.91 -10.80 1.82
N SER A 86 16.16 -9.74 2.12
CA SER A 86 16.38 -8.93 3.31
C SER A 86 15.98 -9.72 4.55
N VAL A 87 16.69 -9.47 5.65
CA VAL A 87 16.48 -10.12 6.93
C VAL A 87 16.30 -9.07 8.02
N GLY A 88 15.37 -9.34 8.94
CA GLY A 88 15.05 -8.46 10.06
C GLY A 88 13.65 -7.88 9.94
N GLY A 89 12.87 -7.91 11.02
CA GLY A 89 11.50 -7.39 11.01
C GLY A 89 11.40 -5.87 11.05
N GLY A 90 10.16 -5.37 11.00
CA GLY A 90 9.88 -3.95 11.26
C GLY A 90 10.10 -3.01 10.06
N TYR A 91 10.10 -3.53 8.83
CA TYR A 91 10.16 -2.68 7.65
C TYR A 91 8.78 -2.19 7.18
N GLN A 92 8.80 -1.16 6.34
CA GLN A 92 7.69 -0.74 5.50
C GLN A 92 8.18 -0.51 4.07
N VAL A 93 7.34 -0.82 3.08
CA VAL A 93 7.61 -0.50 1.67
C VAL A 93 7.07 0.90 1.38
N ILE A 94 7.92 1.77 0.84
CA ILE A 94 7.55 3.14 0.48
C ILE A 94 7.81 3.35 -1.00
N PHE A 95 6.82 3.89 -1.71
CA PHE A 95 7.01 4.51 -3.01
C PHE A 95 7.02 6.03 -2.83
N ASN A 96 8.16 6.68 -2.97
CA ASN A 96 8.25 8.13 -2.76
C ASN A 96 7.93 8.94 -4.03
N GLN A 97 7.74 10.25 -3.86
CA GLN A 97 7.41 11.18 -4.95
C GLN A 97 8.53 11.31 -6.00
N SER A 98 9.77 10.92 -5.66
CA SER A 98 10.91 10.94 -6.58
C SER A 98 11.01 9.70 -7.47
N GLY A 99 10.09 8.74 -7.33
CA GLY A 99 10.07 7.55 -8.17
C GLY A 99 10.79 6.33 -7.57
N PHE A 100 11.23 6.38 -6.31
CA PHE A 100 11.93 5.27 -5.68
C PHE A 100 11.01 4.40 -4.83
N ILE A 101 11.17 3.09 -4.97
CA ILE A 101 10.57 2.07 -4.08
C ILE A 101 11.67 1.50 -3.19
N PHE A 102 11.50 1.56 -1.87
CA PHE A 102 12.51 1.08 -0.91
C PHE A 102 11.89 0.58 0.39
N LEU A 103 12.68 -0.22 1.14
CA LEU A 103 12.37 -0.63 2.51
C LEU A 103 12.89 0.41 3.49
N GLN A 104 12.05 0.82 4.43
CA GLN A 104 12.43 1.69 5.54
C GLN A 104 12.13 0.99 6.87
N ALA A 105 13.05 1.04 7.84
CA ALA A 105 12.77 0.57 9.19
C ALA A 105 11.74 1.49 9.87
N LYS A 106 10.71 0.90 10.48
CA LYS A 106 9.79 1.59 11.38
C LYS A 106 10.52 1.86 12.68
N MET A 107 10.65 3.14 13.04
CA MET A 107 11.04 3.51 14.41
C MET A 107 9.79 3.37 15.28
N GLU A 108 9.76 2.37 16.16
CA GLU A 108 8.78 2.35 17.24
C GLU A 108 9.29 3.28 18.34
N LEU A 109 8.52 4.34 18.63
CA LEU A 109 8.70 5.21 19.80
C LEU A 109 7.86 4.68 20.96
#